data_AF-Q1H3Q5-F1
#
_entry.id   AF-Q1H3Q5-F1
#
_cell.length_a   1.000
_cell.length_b   1.000
_cell.length_c   1.000
_cell.angle_alpha   90.00
_cell.angle_beta   90.00
_cell.angle_gamma   90.00
#
_symmetry.space_group_name_H-M   'P 1'
#
loop_
_entity.id
_entity.type
_entity.pdbx_description
1 polymer ?
#
loop_
_entity_poly.entity_id
_entity_poly.type
_entity_poly.pdbx_seq_one_letter_code
_entity_poly.pdbx_strand_id
1 'polypeptide(L)'
;MKFDRVVRTLHVLNFRQIYAENGLLFLNVHPSLLISVNAHGKVFERILHANSVPTNRVVIEIQESVVEHENQLVDAIENYAERGYRIAIDNFGSKHSHLERLWKLSPEFVKLDTSLIKEAERNPRVRKILPRLIQLVHDIGAQPVITGIESQAGLEIAIESGSTLLQGHFLGKPVTAKELQPAEALKPLRLNKQAVA
;
A
#
# COMPACT_ATOMS: atom_id res chain seq x y z
N MET A 1 9.97 17.30 9.22
CA MET A 1 10.53 16.41 10.27
C MET A 1 9.66 16.28 11.52
N LYS A 2 9.40 17.34 12.31
CA LYS A 2 8.62 17.20 13.57
C LYS A 2 7.19 16.68 13.37
N PHE A 3 6.48 17.21 12.36
CA PHE A 3 5.10 16.81 12.03
C PHE A 3 5.01 15.32 11.65
N ASP A 4 5.80 14.87 10.68
CA ASP A 4 5.85 13.46 10.25
C ASP A 4 6.11 12.50 11.43
N ARG A 5 7.07 12.83 12.30
CA ARG A 5 7.37 12.02 13.49
C ARG A 5 6.16 11.89 14.42
N VAL A 6 5.42 12.96 14.64
CA VAL A 6 4.21 12.95 15.49
C VAL A 6 3.12 12.08 14.84
N VAL A 7 2.88 12.26 13.55
CA VAL A 7 1.88 11.49 12.79
C VAL A 7 2.19 9.99 12.82
N ARG A 8 3.44 9.60 12.52
CA ARG A 8 3.87 8.20 12.58
C ARG A 8 3.71 7.60 13.97
N THR A 9 4.09 8.34 15.02
CA THR A 9 3.94 7.88 16.40
C THR A 9 2.47 7.63 16.75
N LEU A 10 1.57 8.55 16.35
CA LEU A 10 0.13 8.40 16.55
C LEU A 10 -0.41 7.16 15.82
N HIS A 11 -0.02 6.93 14.58
CA HIS A 11 -0.43 5.74 13.83
C HIS A 11 0.05 4.45 14.49
N VAL A 12 1.28 4.40 15.01
CA VAL A 12 1.81 3.23 15.73
C VAL A 12 1.03 2.95 17.00
N LEU A 13 0.71 3.98 17.79
CA LEU A 13 -0.07 3.84 19.02
C LEU A 13 -1.48 3.29 18.72
N ASN A 14 -2.15 3.87 17.72
CA ASN A 14 -3.47 3.43 17.29
C ASN A 14 -3.44 2.00 16.74
N PHE A 15 -2.47 1.68 15.88
CA PHE A 15 -2.31 0.36 15.29
C PHE A 15 -2.10 -0.71 16.36
N ARG A 16 -1.22 -0.47 17.33
CA ARG A 16 -0.97 -1.40 18.43
C ARG A 16 -2.25 -1.69 19.23
N GLN A 17 -3.08 -0.67 19.47
CA GLN A 17 -4.31 -0.83 20.22
C GLN A 17 -5.35 -1.69 19.48
N ILE A 18 -5.43 -1.56 18.15
CA ILE A 18 -6.48 -2.20 17.34
C ILE A 18 -6.04 -3.59 16.84
N TYR A 19 -4.78 -3.72 16.44
CA TYR A 19 -4.25 -4.85 15.65
C TYR A 19 -3.11 -5.57 16.38
N ALA A 20 -3.20 -5.67 17.72
CA ALA A 20 -2.12 -6.07 18.63
C ALA A 20 -1.21 -7.20 18.09
N GLU A 21 -1.78 -8.26 17.51
CA GLU A 21 -1.01 -9.43 17.04
C GLU A 21 -1.05 -9.66 15.52
N ASN A 22 -2.06 -9.15 14.80
CA ASN A 22 -2.28 -9.47 13.38
C ASN A 22 -2.45 -8.23 12.51
N GLY A 23 -1.92 -8.26 11.29
CA GLY A 23 -2.06 -7.18 10.30
C GLY A 23 -0.79 -6.36 10.11
N LEU A 24 -0.82 -5.55 9.04
CA LEU A 24 0.27 -4.67 8.61
C LEU A 24 -0.18 -3.21 8.70
N LEU A 25 0.70 -2.33 9.16
CA LEU A 25 0.50 -0.90 9.18
C LEU A 25 1.15 -0.27 7.94
N PHE A 26 0.33 0.14 6.98
CA PHE A 26 0.78 0.88 5.82
C PHE A 26 0.92 2.38 6.15
N LEU A 27 2.07 2.98 5.87
CA LEU A 27 2.37 4.38 6.16
C LEU A 27 2.98 5.08 4.95
N ASN A 28 2.32 6.16 4.54
CA ASN A 28 2.84 7.08 3.55
C ASN A 28 4.10 7.77 4.04
N VAL A 29 5.10 7.86 3.17
CA VAL A 29 6.29 8.68 3.40
C VAL A 29 6.38 9.72 2.31
N HIS A 30 6.37 10.98 2.74
CA HIS A 30 6.53 12.07 1.80
C HIS A 30 7.93 11.99 1.15
N PRO A 31 8.04 12.06 -0.19
CA PRO A 31 9.30 11.92 -0.92
C PRO A 31 10.43 12.85 -0.44
N SER A 32 10.11 14.08 -0.04
CA SER A 32 11.11 15.01 0.49
C SER A 32 11.80 14.52 1.78
N LEU A 33 11.18 13.62 2.55
CA LEU A 33 11.78 13.02 3.75
C LEU A 33 12.72 11.86 3.41
N LEU A 34 12.51 11.22 2.27
CA LEU A 34 13.42 10.19 1.73
C LEU A 34 14.76 10.83 1.33
N ILE A 35 14.70 12.02 0.73
CA ILE A 35 15.87 12.71 0.18
C ILE A 35 16.66 13.49 1.25
N SER A 36 15.98 14.01 2.27
CA SER A 36 16.60 14.98 3.19
C SER A 36 17.31 14.37 4.40
N VAL A 37 17.08 13.08 4.73
CA VAL A 37 17.58 12.49 5.99
C VAL A 37 17.93 11.00 5.83
N ASN A 38 19.22 10.69 5.72
CA ASN A 38 19.73 9.29 5.66
C ASN A 38 19.44 8.45 6.93
N ALA A 39 18.95 9.07 8.01
CA ALA A 39 18.63 8.43 9.28
C ALA A 39 17.12 8.26 9.52
N HIS A 40 16.26 8.53 8.54
CA HIS A 40 14.80 8.55 8.75
C HIS A 40 14.26 7.21 9.24
N GLY A 41 14.64 6.10 8.59
CA GLY A 41 14.25 4.75 9.01
C GLY A 41 14.72 4.41 10.43
N LYS A 42 15.92 4.88 10.82
CA LYS A 42 16.51 4.67 12.15
C LYS A 42 15.75 5.39 13.25
N VAL A 43 15.32 6.62 13.00
CA VAL A 43 14.55 7.40 13.98
C VAL A 43 13.19 6.75 14.20
N PHE A 44 12.55 6.30 13.13
CA PHE A 44 11.24 5.66 13.24
C PHE A 44 11.32 4.26 13.89
N GLU A 45 12.41 3.53 13.67
CA GLU A 45 12.67 2.23 14.29
C GLU A 45 12.69 2.35 15.83
N ARG A 46 13.28 3.42 16.37
CA ARG A 46 13.25 3.69 17.81
C ARG A 46 11.83 3.89 18.35
N ILE A 47 10.96 4.54 17.59
CA ILE A 47 9.56 4.75 17.97
C ILE A 47 8.82 3.42 17.98
N LEU A 48 9.03 2.58 16.96
CA LEU A 48 8.44 1.24 16.87
C LEU A 48 8.90 0.34 18.02
N HIS A 49 10.21 0.32 18.30
CA HIS A 49 10.79 -0.45 19.40
C HIS A 49 10.21 -0.02 20.76
N ALA A 50 10.11 1.29 21.04
CA ALA A 50 9.52 1.80 22.28
C ALA A 50 8.04 1.43 22.45
N ASN A 51 7.36 1.06 21.36
CA ASN A 51 5.96 0.64 21.36
C ASN A 51 5.79 -0.87 21.11
N SER A 52 6.87 -1.64 21.09
CA SER A 52 6.86 -3.09 20.86
C SER A 52 6.18 -3.50 19.54
N VAL A 53 6.33 -2.67 18.50
CA VAL A 53 5.87 -2.99 17.14
C VAL A 53 7.09 -3.40 16.30
N PRO A 54 7.16 -4.62 15.77
CA PRO A 54 8.22 -5.03 14.86
C PRO A 54 8.23 -4.19 13.57
N THR A 55 9.42 -3.87 13.03
CA THR A 55 9.57 -3.13 11.76
C THR A 55 8.94 -3.87 10.59
N ASN A 56 9.00 -5.21 10.58
CA ASN A 56 8.38 -6.05 9.55
C ASN A 56 6.84 -6.06 9.57
N ARG A 57 6.19 -5.37 10.51
CA ARG A 57 4.74 -5.12 10.51
C ARG A 57 4.39 -3.76 9.93
N VAL A 58 5.38 -2.98 9.50
CA VAL A 58 5.18 -1.67 8.91
C VAL A 58 5.57 -1.71 7.45
N VAL A 59 4.64 -1.26 6.60
CA VAL A 59 4.83 -1.12 5.16
C VAL A 59 4.99 0.37 4.85
N ILE A 60 6.12 0.74 4.27
CA ILE A 60 6.43 2.11 3.86
C ILE A 60 5.91 2.30 2.44
N GLU A 61 4.92 3.17 2.28
CA GLU A 61 4.35 3.52 0.98
C GLU A 61 5.14 4.67 0.37
N ILE A 62 5.67 4.46 -0.83
CA ILE A 62 6.48 5.41 -1.58
C ILE A 62 5.84 5.64 -2.94
N GLN A 63 5.55 6.91 -3.23
CA GLN A 63 5.14 7.32 -4.56
C GLN A 63 6.40 7.55 -5.41
N GLU A 64 6.76 6.55 -6.22
CA GLU A 64 8.00 6.57 -7.02
C GLU A 64 8.05 7.76 -7.99
N SER A 65 6.91 8.12 -8.59
CA SER A 65 6.83 9.12 -9.65
C SER A 65 7.21 10.54 -9.19
N VAL A 66 7.26 10.77 -7.87
CA VAL A 66 7.61 12.07 -7.28
C VAL A 66 9.10 12.18 -7.00
N VAL A 67 9.84 11.06 -6.99
CA VAL A 67 11.29 11.08 -6.82
C VAL A 67 11.96 11.15 -8.19
N GLU A 68 12.55 12.30 -8.48
CA GLU A 68 13.22 12.56 -9.76
C GLU A 68 14.48 11.70 -9.92
N HIS A 69 15.33 11.65 -8.90
CA HIS A 69 16.61 10.96 -8.95
C HIS A 69 16.48 9.50 -8.49
N GLU A 70 16.74 8.57 -9.42
CA GLU A 70 16.64 7.13 -9.17
C GLU A 70 17.53 6.66 -8.01
N ASN A 71 18.78 7.11 -7.94
CA ASN A 71 19.70 6.72 -6.87
C ASN A 71 19.17 7.09 -5.47
N GLN A 72 18.52 8.26 -5.34
CA GLN A 72 17.94 8.69 -4.06
C GLN A 72 16.76 7.81 -3.65
N LEU A 73 15.97 7.34 -4.62
CA LEU A 73 14.86 6.42 -4.38
C LEU A 73 15.37 5.05 -3.89
N VAL A 74 16.41 4.53 -4.56
CA VAL A 74 17.08 3.27 -4.19
C VAL A 74 17.66 3.37 -2.78
N ASP A 75 18.50 4.37 -2.51
CA ASP A 75 19.13 4.58 -1.19
C ASP A 75 18.09 4.66 -0.06
N ALA A 76 16.96 5.34 -0.32
CA ALA A 76 15.90 5.49 0.66
C ALA A 76 15.17 4.17 0.94
N ILE A 77 14.89 3.39 -0.11
CA ILE A 77 14.26 2.07 -0.01
C ILE A 77 15.18 1.09 0.72
N GLU A 78 16.46 1.06 0.37
CA GLU A 78 17.48 0.25 1.05
C GLU A 78 17.58 0.61 2.53
N ASN A 79 17.56 1.90 2.89
CA ASN A 79 17.58 2.34 4.30
C ASN A 79 16.45 1.76 5.14
N TYR A 80 15.26 1.57 4.56
CA TYR A 80 14.12 0.93 5.21
C TYR A 80 14.23 -0.60 5.15
N ALA A 81 14.58 -1.17 4.00
CA ALA A 81 14.70 -2.61 3.83
C ALA A 81 15.75 -3.22 4.78
N GLU A 82 16.92 -2.59 4.93
CA GLU A 82 17.99 -3.03 5.85
C GLU A 82 17.54 -3.07 7.32
N ARG A 83 16.46 -2.35 7.67
CA ARG A 83 15.88 -2.29 9.02
C ARG A 83 14.67 -3.23 9.17
N GLY A 84 14.38 -4.02 8.14
CA GLY A 84 13.29 -4.99 8.13
C GLY A 84 11.90 -4.38 7.91
N TYR A 85 11.80 -3.12 7.44
CA TYR A 85 10.52 -2.60 6.97
C TYR A 85 10.15 -3.24 5.64
N ARG A 86 8.84 -3.36 5.41
CA ARG A 86 8.31 -3.76 4.10
C ARG A 86 8.11 -2.52 3.23
N ILE A 87 8.13 -2.69 1.92
CA ILE A 87 8.02 -1.57 0.96
C ILE A 87 6.80 -1.75 0.06
N ALA A 88 6.06 -0.66 -0.14
CA ALA A 88 5.00 -0.56 -1.14
C ALA A 88 5.26 0.60 -2.10
N ILE A 89 5.05 0.37 -3.40
CA ILE A 89 4.98 1.44 -4.39
C ILE A 89 3.53 1.91 -4.49
N ASP A 90 3.29 3.21 -4.29
CA ASP A 90 1.95 3.81 -4.30
C ASP A 90 1.65 4.52 -5.64
N ASN A 91 0.36 4.51 -6.03
CA ASN A 91 -0.15 5.12 -7.26
C ASN A 91 0.51 4.62 -8.56
N PHE A 92 0.81 3.32 -8.62
CA PHE A 92 1.37 2.70 -9.83
C PHE A 92 0.31 2.58 -10.94
N GLY A 93 0.70 2.90 -12.18
CA GLY A 93 -0.19 2.95 -13.34
C GLY A 93 -0.81 4.32 -13.60
N SER A 94 -0.39 5.34 -12.85
CA SER A 94 -0.67 6.74 -13.20
C SER A 94 0.18 7.17 -14.43
N LYS A 95 -0.08 8.35 -15.00
CA LYS A 95 0.59 8.84 -16.22
C LYS A 95 2.13 8.92 -16.12
N HIS A 96 2.67 8.92 -14.90
CA HIS A 96 4.09 9.09 -14.62
C HIS A 96 4.72 7.83 -14.01
N SER A 97 4.05 6.68 -14.11
CA SER A 97 4.61 5.44 -13.56
C SER A 97 5.70 4.85 -14.44
N HIS A 98 6.82 4.49 -13.82
CA HIS A 98 7.96 3.88 -14.50
C HIS A 98 8.04 2.40 -14.16
N LEU A 99 7.64 1.53 -15.09
CA LEU A 99 7.71 0.08 -14.92
C LEU A 99 9.13 -0.40 -14.55
N GLU A 100 10.15 0.22 -15.15
CA GLU A 100 11.55 -0.08 -14.86
C GLU A 100 11.92 0.08 -13.38
N ARG A 101 11.26 1.01 -12.67
CA ARG A 101 11.55 1.20 -11.25
C ARG A 101 11.02 0.06 -10.40
N LEU A 102 9.95 -0.62 -10.81
CA LEU A 102 9.41 -1.73 -10.01
C LEU A 102 10.41 -2.88 -9.86
N TRP A 103 11.07 -3.31 -10.94
CA TRP A 103 12.03 -4.41 -10.85
C TRP A 103 13.32 -4.01 -10.11
N LYS A 104 13.74 -2.73 -10.18
CA LYS A 104 14.94 -2.25 -9.48
C LYS A 104 14.69 -2.19 -7.97
N LEU A 105 13.51 -1.73 -7.59
CA LEU A 105 13.16 -1.49 -6.18
C LEU A 105 12.68 -2.75 -5.47
N SER A 106 12.26 -3.79 -6.22
CA SER A 106 11.79 -5.07 -5.68
C SER A 106 10.83 -4.93 -4.49
N PRO A 107 9.73 -4.16 -4.63
CA PRO A 107 8.81 -3.92 -3.52
C PRO A 107 8.02 -5.18 -3.14
N GLU A 108 7.56 -5.26 -1.90
CA GLU A 108 6.63 -6.33 -1.49
C GLU A 108 5.20 -6.08 -1.98
N PHE A 109 4.81 -4.81 -2.13
CA PHE A 109 3.47 -4.42 -2.55
C PHE A 109 3.50 -3.38 -3.67
N VAL A 110 2.55 -3.45 -4.58
CA VAL A 110 2.32 -2.41 -5.59
C VAL A 110 0.86 -2.00 -5.55
N LYS A 111 0.60 -0.79 -5.06
CA LYS A 111 -0.74 -0.22 -5.00
C LYS A 111 -1.04 0.47 -6.33
N LEU A 112 -2.05 -0.06 -7.01
CA LEU A 112 -2.50 0.47 -8.29
C LEU A 112 -3.26 1.78 -8.08
N ASP A 113 -2.99 2.74 -8.95
CA ASP A 113 -3.65 4.04 -8.96
C ASP A 113 -5.17 3.88 -9.10
N THR A 114 -5.91 4.68 -8.33
CA THR A 114 -7.38 4.61 -8.29
C THR A 114 -8.06 4.86 -9.65
N SER A 115 -7.38 5.56 -10.58
CA SER A 115 -7.90 5.78 -11.93
C SER A 115 -8.00 4.50 -12.75
N LEU A 116 -7.19 3.47 -12.45
CA LEU A 116 -7.22 2.21 -13.20
C LEU A 116 -8.54 1.47 -12.99
N ILE A 117 -9.01 1.33 -11.76
CA ILE A 117 -10.28 0.65 -11.48
C ILE A 117 -11.47 1.49 -11.99
N LYS A 118 -11.41 2.81 -11.80
CA LYS A 118 -12.43 3.75 -12.31
C LYS A 118 -12.53 3.71 -13.84
N GLU A 119 -11.40 3.60 -14.53
CA GLU A 119 -11.37 3.46 -15.98
C GLU A 119 -11.85 2.07 -16.42
N ALA A 120 -11.48 1.00 -15.71
CA ALA A 120 -11.92 -0.35 -16.01
C ALA A 120 -13.44 -0.52 -15.91
N GLU A 121 -14.11 0.18 -14.99
CA GLU A 121 -15.58 0.20 -14.89
C GLU A 121 -16.27 0.76 -16.14
N ARG A 122 -15.67 1.75 -16.80
CA ARG A 122 -16.25 2.46 -17.96
C ARG A 122 -15.68 2.02 -19.31
N ASN A 123 -14.53 1.35 -19.33
CA ASN A 123 -13.79 1.03 -20.54
C ASN A 123 -13.44 -0.46 -20.61
N PRO A 124 -14.14 -1.24 -21.45
CA PRO A 124 -13.90 -2.68 -21.60
C PRO A 124 -12.46 -3.04 -22.01
N ARG A 125 -11.75 -2.13 -22.69
CA ARG A 125 -10.34 -2.36 -23.06
C ARG A 125 -9.44 -2.35 -21.82
N VAL A 126 -9.66 -1.41 -20.90
CA VAL A 126 -8.89 -1.32 -19.66
C VAL A 126 -9.24 -2.49 -18.74
N ARG A 127 -10.53 -2.85 -18.62
CA ARG A 127 -10.96 -4.06 -17.90
C ARG A 127 -10.24 -5.31 -18.42
N LYS A 128 -10.09 -5.46 -19.74
CA LYS A 128 -9.41 -6.61 -20.36
C LYS A 128 -7.90 -6.64 -20.11
N ILE A 129 -7.28 -5.48 -19.90
CA ILE A 129 -5.82 -5.36 -19.67
C ILE A 129 -5.48 -5.53 -18.20
N LEU A 130 -6.38 -5.16 -17.27
CA LEU A 130 -6.12 -5.18 -15.83
C LEU A 130 -5.56 -6.53 -15.32
N PRO A 131 -6.09 -7.72 -15.68
CA PRO A 131 -5.51 -8.98 -15.24
C PRO A 131 -4.05 -9.18 -15.66
N ARG A 132 -3.65 -8.64 -16.82
CA ARG A 132 -2.25 -8.71 -17.31
C ARG A 132 -1.33 -7.83 -16.49
N LEU A 133 -1.83 -6.66 -16.06
CA LEU A 133 -1.09 -5.77 -15.17
C LEU A 133 -0.90 -6.42 -13.79
N ILE A 134 -1.95 -7.07 -13.26
CA ILE A 134 -1.89 -7.84 -12.01
C ILE A 134 -0.86 -8.97 -12.13
N GLN A 135 -0.88 -9.73 -13.23
CA GLN A 135 0.11 -10.78 -13.46
C GLN A 135 1.54 -10.23 -13.53
N LEU A 136 1.75 -9.10 -14.21
CA LEU A 136 3.06 -8.47 -14.28
C LEU A 136 3.60 -8.09 -12.88
N VAL A 137 2.74 -7.61 -11.98
CA VAL A 137 3.15 -7.29 -10.61
C VAL A 137 3.56 -8.55 -9.86
N HIS A 138 2.82 -9.65 -10.05
CA HIS A 138 3.18 -10.95 -9.49
C HIS A 138 4.49 -11.50 -10.05
N ASP A 139 4.74 -11.34 -11.36
CA ASP A 139 5.97 -11.80 -12.02
C ASP A 139 7.22 -11.06 -11.50
N ILE A 140 7.06 -9.81 -11.02
CA ILE A 140 8.11 -9.05 -10.34
C ILE A 140 8.32 -9.54 -8.89
N GLY A 141 7.47 -10.42 -8.37
CA GLY A 141 7.51 -10.93 -7.01
C GLY A 141 6.74 -10.09 -5.99
N ALA A 142 5.97 -9.09 -6.44
CA ALA A 142 5.18 -8.21 -5.58
C ALA A 142 3.73 -8.67 -5.44
N GLN A 143 3.04 -8.18 -4.41
CA GLN A 143 1.60 -8.33 -4.23
C GLN A 143 0.88 -7.08 -4.77
N PRO A 144 0.02 -7.20 -5.80
CA PRO A 144 -0.77 -6.10 -6.27
C PRO A 144 -1.89 -5.76 -5.28
N VAL A 145 -2.12 -4.46 -5.09
CA VAL A 145 -3.24 -3.93 -4.30
C VAL A 145 -4.09 -3.06 -5.22
N ILE A 146 -5.35 -3.43 -5.44
CA ILE A 146 -6.29 -2.58 -6.18
C ILE A 146 -6.90 -1.58 -5.21
N THR A 147 -6.70 -0.29 -5.48
CA THR A 147 -7.21 0.79 -4.63
C THR A 147 -8.35 1.55 -5.31
N GLY A 148 -9.12 2.30 -4.51
CA GLY A 148 -10.17 3.18 -5.03
C GLY A 148 -11.48 2.48 -5.41
N ILE A 149 -11.77 1.31 -4.83
CA ILE A 149 -13.03 0.59 -5.08
C ILE A 149 -14.19 1.35 -4.43
N GLU A 150 -15.06 1.94 -5.25
CA GLU A 150 -16.20 2.78 -4.84
C GLU A 150 -17.56 2.15 -5.14
N SER A 151 -17.60 1.04 -5.89
CA SER A 151 -18.84 0.37 -6.32
C SER A 151 -18.73 -1.16 -6.27
N GLN A 152 -19.89 -1.83 -6.31
CA GLN A 152 -19.99 -3.28 -6.48
C GLN A 152 -19.35 -3.74 -7.80
N ALA A 153 -19.55 -2.98 -8.89
CA ALA A 153 -18.96 -3.29 -10.18
C ALA A 153 -17.42 -3.20 -10.14
N GLY A 154 -16.88 -2.18 -9.45
CA GLY A 154 -15.43 -2.07 -9.22
C GLY A 154 -14.88 -3.23 -8.41
N LEU A 155 -15.62 -3.69 -7.39
CA LEU A 155 -15.23 -4.87 -6.62
C LEU A 155 -15.18 -6.14 -7.48
N GLU A 156 -16.20 -6.37 -8.31
CA GLU A 156 -16.26 -7.52 -9.22
C GLU A 156 -15.10 -7.51 -10.22
N ILE A 157 -14.85 -6.36 -10.86
CA ILE A 157 -13.70 -6.20 -11.77
C ILE A 157 -12.37 -6.48 -11.05
N ALA A 158 -12.22 -5.98 -9.83
CA ALA A 158 -11.01 -6.17 -9.07
C ALA A 158 -10.78 -7.65 -8.72
N ILE A 159 -11.82 -8.39 -8.34
CA ILE A 159 -11.76 -9.83 -8.07
C ILE A 159 -11.45 -10.61 -9.35
N GLU A 160 -12.17 -10.33 -10.44
CA GLU A 160 -11.96 -10.98 -11.75
C GLU A 160 -10.54 -10.76 -12.29
N SER A 161 -9.90 -9.64 -11.91
CA SER A 161 -8.52 -9.35 -12.31
C SER A 161 -7.48 -10.27 -11.66
N GLY A 162 -7.85 -11.01 -10.61
CA GLY A 162 -6.97 -11.92 -9.87
C GLY A 162 -6.28 -11.29 -8.66
N SER A 163 -6.53 -10.02 -8.35
CA SER A 163 -5.97 -9.38 -7.16
C SER A 163 -6.64 -9.87 -5.88
N THR A 164 -5.83 -10.20 -4.86
CA THR A 164 -6.32 -10.64 -3.54
C THR A 164 -6.32 -9.53 -2.50
N LEU A 165 -5.65 -8.39 -2.76
CA LEU A 165 -5.58 -7.25 -1.86
C LEU A 165 -6.35 -6.08 -2.46
N LEU A 166 -7.38 -5.64 -1.75
CA LEU A 166 -8.36 -4.68 -2.24
C LEU A 166 -8.57 -3.56 -1.21
N GLN A 167 -8.67 -2.32 -1.68
CA GLN A 167 -8.90 -1.14 -0.84
C GLN A 167 -9.91 -0.20 -1.52
N GLY A 168 -10.87 0.31 -0.74
CA GLY A 168 -11.78 1.34 -1.24
C GLY A 168 -12.97 1.59 -0.32
N HIS A 169 -13.65 2.73 -0.52
CA HIS A 169 -14.77 3.16 0.31
C HIS A 169 -15.96 2.20 0.29
N PHE A 170 -16.12 1.42 -0.78
CA PHE A 170 -17.14 0.38 -0.86
C PHE A 170 -16.87 -0.77 0.14
N LEU A 171 -15.60 -1.05 0.42
CA LEU A 171 -15.17 -2.10 1.36
C LEU A 171 -15.12 -1.59 2.80
N GLY A 172 -14.73 -0.33 2.98
CA GLY A 172 -14.66 0.33 4.26
C GLY A 172 -14.18 1.77 4.09
N LYS A 173 -14.85 2.70 4.76
CA LYS A 173 -14.42 4.11 4.78
C LYS A 173 -13.27 4.29 5.77
N PRO A 174 -12.36 5.26 5.54
CA PRO A 174 -11.46 5.73 6.57
C PRO A 174 -12.26 6.17 7.79
N VAL A 175 -11.86 5.68 8.96
CA VAL A 175 -12.47 6.00 10.25
C VAL A 175 -11.38 6.32 11.25
N THR A 176 -11.74 6.96 12.35
CA THR A 176 -10.81 7.23 13.44
C THR A 176 -10.45 5.95 14.17
N ALA A 177 -9.30 5.95 14.87
CA ALA A 177 -8.87 4.81 15.67
C ALA A 177 -9.87 4.44 16.78
N LYS A 178 -10.67 5.40 17.26
CA LYS A 178 -11.73 5.17 18.26
C LYS A 178 -12.91 4.39 17.69
N GLU A 179 -13.18 4.54 16.40
CA GLU A 179 -14.30 3.90 15.70
C GLU A 179 -13.94 2.49 15.20
N LEU A 180 -12.66 2.21 14.97
CA LEU A 180 -12.17 0.88 14.59
C LEU A 180 -12.21 -0.09 15.77
N GLN A 181 -13.22 -0.96 15.80
CA GLN A 181 -13.23 -2.10 16.72
C GLN A 181 -12.40 -3.26 16.17
N PRO A 182 -11.54 -3.92 16.99
CA PRO A 182 -10.70 -5.05 16.55
C PRO A 182 -11.48 -6.19 15.87
N ALA A 183 -12.73 -6.43 16.32
CA ALA A 183 -13.58 -7.49 15.79
C ALA A 183 -14.21 -7.18 14.41
N GLU A 184 -14.25 -5.91 14.01
CA GLU A 184 -14.78 -5.48 12.70
C GLU A 184 -13.69 -5.42 11.65
N ALA A 185 -12.47 -5.10 12.08
CA ALA A 185 -11.28 -4.95 11.25
C ALA A 185 -10.80 -6.23 10.54
N LEU A 186 -11.21 -7.41 11.01
CA LEU A 186 -10.74 -8.72 10.51
C LEU A 186 -11.88 -9.59 9.93
N LYS A 187 -13.08 -9.03 9.71
CA LYS A 187 -14.17 -9.81 9.12
C LYS A 187 -13.86 -10.13 7.66
N PRO A 188 -13.84 -11.42 7.26
CA PRO A 188 -13.67 -11.77 5.86
C PRO A 188 -14.83 -11.21 5.04
N LEU A 189 -14.51 -10.58 3.90
CA LEU A 189 -15.50 -10.20 2.90
C LEU A 189 -16.24 -11.47 2.45
N ARG A 190 -17.54 -11.55 2.75
CA ARG A 190 -18.40 -12.60 2.21
C ARG A 190 -18.74 -12.24 0.77
N LEU A 191 -17.96 -12.77 -0.16
CA LEU A 191 -18.28 -12.69 -1.59
C LEU A 191 -19.47 -13.62 -1.87
N ASN A 192 -20.59 -13.07 -2.31
CA ASN A 192 -21.71 -13.86 -2.81
C ASN A 192 -21.27 -14.56 -4.10
N LYS A 193 -21.05 -15.89 -4.04
CA LYS A 193 -20.67 -16.72 -5.19
C LYS A 193 -21.81 -16.94 -6.20
N GLN A 194 -22.69 -15.98 -6.41
CA GLN A 194 -23.77 -16.05 -7.41
C GLN A 194 -23.43 -15.18 -8.63
N ALA A 195 -22.26 -15.39 -9.23
CA ALA A 195 -21.90 -14.80 -10.52
C ALA A 195 -20.75 -15.57 -11.18
N VAL A 196 -20.84 -16.91 -11.20
CA VAL A 196 -20.08 -17.72 -12.16
C VAL A 196 -21.03 -18.82 -12.61
N ALA A 197 -21.70 -18.56 -13.74
CA ALA A 197 -22.39 -19.56 -14.54
C ALA A 197 -21.55 -19.82 -15.79
#